data_AF-A0A536UNW8-F1
#
_entry.id   AF-A0A536UNW8-F1
#
_cell.length_a   1.000
_cell.length_b   1.000
_cell.length_c   1.000
_cell.angle_alpha   90.00
_cell.angle_beta   90.00
_cell.angle_gamma   90.00
#
_symmetry.space_group_name_H-M   'P 1'
#
loop_
_entity.id
_entity.type
_entity.pdbx_description
1 polymer ?
#
loop_
_entity_poly.entity_id
_entity_poly.type
_entity_poly.pdbx_seq_one_letter_code
_entity_poly.pdbx_strand_id
1 'polypeptide(L)' 'AEVALTGEAAARMQKLLDALEAIDDVQDVYTTAVIEEAPA' A
#
# COMPACT_ATOMS: atom_id res chain seq x y z
N ALA A 1 -9.65 9.07 -11.05
CA ALA A 1 -10.34 8.89 -9.75
C ALA A 1 -9.43 8.03 -8.91
N GLU A 2 -9.06 8.50 -7.73
CA GLU A 2 -8.19 7.82 -6.78
C GLU A 2 -9.02 6.84 -5.95
N VAL A 3 -8.43 5.73 -5.52
CA VAL A 3 -9.12 4.68 -4.76
C VAL A 3 -8.72 4.81 -3.30
N ALA A 4 -9.65 5.22 -2.44
CA ALA A 4 -9.43 5.24 -1.00
C ALA A 4 -9.56 3.83 -0.42
N LEU A 5 -8.49 3.33 0.19
CA LEU A 5 -8.44 2.06 0.89
C LEU A 5 -8.47 2.32 2.39
N THR A 6 -9.35 1.61 3.09
CA THR A 6 -9.55 1.76 4.54
C THR A 6 -9.62 0.39 5.21
N GLY A 7 -9.43 0.37 6.53
CA GLY A 7 -9.55 -0.84 7.36
C GLY A 7 -8.72 -2.02 6.86
N GLU A 8 -9.36 -3.16 6.63
CA GLU A 8 -8.68 -4.39 6.21
C GLU A 8 -8.02 -4.26 4.82
N ALA A 9 -8.65 -3.53 3.89
CA ALA A 9 -8.11 -3.34 2.56
C ALA A 9 -6.84 -2.49 2.58
N ALA A 10 -6.80 -1.45 3.42
CA ALA A 10 -5.61 -0.64 3.68
C ALA A 10 -4.47 -1.50 4.26
N ALA A 11 -4.77 -2.29 5.29
CA ALA A 11 -3.78 -3.14 5.95
C ALA A 11 -3.21 -4.24 5.02
N ARG A 12 -4.03 -4.79 4.11
CA ARG A 12 -3.56 -5.74 3.09
C ARG A 12 -2.69 -5.06 2.04
N MET A 13 -3.04 -3.85 1.63
CA MET A 13 -2.27 -3.08 0.65
C MET A 13 -0.91 -2.67 1.21
N GLN A 14 -0.85 -2.25 2.47
CA GLN A 14 0.42 -1.95 3.16
C GLN A 14 1.36 -3.16 3.11
N LYS A 15 0.89 -4.33 3.54
CA LYS A 15 1.69 -5.57 3.48
C LYS A 15 2.12 -5.96 2.07
N LEU A 16 1.29 -5.68 1.06
CA LEU A 16 1.64 -5.92 -0.34
C LEU A 16 2.75 -4.99 -0.79
N LEU A 17 2.67 -3.70 -0.46
CA LEU A 17 3.69 -2.70 -0.77
C LEU A 17 5.02 -3.05 -0.08
N ASP A 18 4.98 -3.40 1.21
CA ASP A 18 6.16 -3.86 1.95
C ASP A 18 6.82 -5.07 1.28
N ALA A 19 6.00 -6.03 0.81
CA ALA A 19 6.50 -7.21 0.13
C ALA A 19 7.11 -6.90 -1.25
N LEU A 20 6.59 -5.89 -1.96
CA LEU A 20 7.12 -5.45 -3.24
C LEU A 20 8.45 -4.69 -3.07
N GLU A 21 8.55 -3.84 -2.05
CA GLU A 21 9.77 -3.10 -1.70
C GLU A 21 10.91 -4.01 -1.22
N ALA A 22 10.57 -5.19 -0.66
CA ALA A 22 11.55 -6.17 -0.22
C ALA A 22 12.18 -7.01 -1.35
N ILE A 23 11.73 -6.86 -2.60
CA ILE A 23 12.26 -7.63 -3.74
C ILE A 23 13.50 -6.93 -4.30
N ASP A 24 14.62 -7.65 -4.37
CA ASP A 24 15.94 -7.12 -4.78
C ASP A 24 15.93 -6.38 -6.14
N ASP A 25 15.09 -6.82 -7.08
CA ASP A 25 15.00 -6.27 -8.43
C ASP A 25 14.00 -5.10 -8.57
N VAL A 26 13.18 -4.83 -7.55
CA VAL A 26 12.19 -3.75 -7.59
C VAL A 26 12.86 -2.43 -7.23
N GLN A 27 12.74 -1.43 -8.12
CA GLN A 27 13.34 -0.11 -7.93
C GLN A 27 12.38 0.87 -7.27
N ASP A 28 11.24 1.13 -7.92
CA ASP A 28 10.21 2.05 -7.40
C ASP A 28 8.82 1.43 -7.56
N VAL A 29 7.95 1.65 -6.57
CA VAL A 29 6.55 1.22 -6.58
C VAL A 29 5.65 2.45 -6.55
N TYR A 30 4.76 2.56 -7.55
CA TYR A 30 3.80 3.66 -7.65
C TYR A 30 2.37 3.15 -7.59
N THR A 31 1.54 3.79 -6.78
CA THR A 31 0.10 3.51 -6.69
C THR A 31 -0.69 4.80 -6.59
N THR A 32 -1.88 4.83 -7.19
CA THR A 32 -2.84 5.93 -7.07
C THR A 32 -3.87 5.66 -5.95
N ALA A 33 -3.66 4.62 -5.15
CA ALA A 33 -4.51 4.31 -4.01
C ALA A 33 -4.13 5.20 -2.82
N VAL A 34 -5.14 5.81 -2.20
CA VAL A 34 -4.97 6.55 -0.95
C VAL A 34 -5.19 5.56 0.20
N ILE A 35 -4.15 5.29 0.97
CA ILE A 35 -4.22 4.37 2.11
C ILE A 35 -4.42 5.20 3.37
N GLU A 36 -5.58 5.08 4.01
CA GLU A 36 -5.82 5.73 5.29
C GLU A 36 -5.14 4.94 6.42
N GLU A 37 -4.26 5.60 7.16
CA GLU A 37 -3.64 5.02 8.35
C GLU A 37 -4.70 4.93 9.47
N ALA A 38 -4.82 3.75 10.10
CA ALA A 38 -5.76 3.56 11.20
C ALA A 38 -5.37 4.53 12.33
N PRO A 39 -6.32 5.29 12.91
CA PRO A 39 -6.01 6.22 13.98
C PRO A 39 -5.43 5.46 15.18
N ALA A 40 -4.28 5.94 15.66
CA ALA A 40 -3.54 5.40 16.80
C ALA A 40 -4.36 5.33 18.10
#